data_AF-A0A9R1JNM5-F1
#
_entry.id   AF-A0A9R1JNM5-F1
#
_cell.length_a   1.000
_cell.length_b   1.000
_cell.length_c   1.000
_cell.angle_alpha   90.00
_cell.angle_beta   90.00
_cell.angle_gamma   90.00
#
_symmetry.space_group_name_H-M   'P 1'
#
loop_
_entity.id
_entity.type
_entity.pdbx_description
1 polymer ?
#
loop_
_entity_poly.entity_id
_entity_poly.type
_entity_poly.pdbx_seq_one_letter_code
_entity_poly.pdbx_strand_id
1 'polypeptide(L)'
;MTGMAVALLAVALLLLATGCAGRDFIVGGRGGWTANPAEPFNHWAERNRFQVNDRLVFRYKGQEDSVLVVNQSHYDACNTSDPFMRLGGGESGFVLSYSGPHFFISGDAGRCHAGERLIVVVLAVRATPSPAPLKPSPPPKSSPSSPPPAPAAAGNSSTSPPQALAPPAAGNSSTSPPPAPAPPAAGNSSTSPPPELAPPPVTNGTVAPPPSSPSSASALRGGFLACLVIAGAIVLA
;
A
#
# COMPACT_ATOMS: atom_id res chain seq x y z
N MET A 1 9.04 -31.90 -39.38
CA MET A 1 9.59 -31.84 -37.99
C MET A 1 10.09 -30.44 -37.62
N THR A 2 10.65 -29.67 -38.54
CA THR A 2 11.13 -28.29 -38.30
C THR A 2 10.00 -27.27 -38.06
N GLY A 3 8.89 -27.33 -38.82
CA GLY A 3 7.78 -26.38 -38.68
C GLY A 3 7.05 -26.45 -37.33
N MET A 4 6.89 -27.66 -36.78
CA MET A 4 6.27 -27.83 -35.46
C MET A 4 7.15 -27.31 -34.32
N ALA A 5 8.47 -27.42 -34.44
CA ALA A 5 9.41 -26.84 -33.48
C ALA A 5 9.42 -25.30 -33.53
N VAL A 6 9.36 -24.71 -34.72
CA VAL A 6 9.24 -23.25 -34.90
C VAL A 6 7.91 -22.72 -34.34
N ALA A 7 6.81 -23.42 -34.59
CA ALA A 7 5.50 -23.06 -34.05
C ALA A 7 5.47 -23.13 -32.52
N LEU A 8 6.04 -24.18 -31.91
CA LEU A 8 6.14 -24.30 -30.46
C LEU A 8 7.04 -23.23 -29.84
N LEU A 9 8.15 -22.88 -30.49
CA LEU A 9 9.03 -21.80 -30.05
C LEU A 9 8.34 -20.43 -30.12
N ALA A 10 7.58 -20.16 -31.20
CA ALA A 10 6.82 -18.92 -31.35
C ALA A 10 5.68 -18.81 -30.32
N VAL A 11 4.96 -19.90 -30.06
CA VAL A 11 3.93 -19.95 -29.01
C VAL A 11 4.56 -19.77 -27.62
N ALA A 12 5.71 -20.38 -27.35
CA ALA A 12 6.44 -20.18 -26.10
C ALA A 12 6.88 -18.72 -25.92
N LEU A 13 7.41 -18.08 -26.97
CA LEU A 13 7.76 -16.65 -26.95
C LEU A 13 6.53 -15.75 -26.75
N LEU A 14 5.38 -16.09 -27.34
CA LEU A 14 4.13 -15.34 -27.17
C LEU A 14 3.54 -15.50 -25.76
N LEU A 15 3.63 -16.70 -25.18
CA LEU A 15 3.25 -16.98 -23.79
C LEU A 15 4.20 -16.31 -22.78
N LEU A 16 5.48 -16.14 -23.14
CA LEU A 16 6.45 -15.37 -22.34
C LEU A 16 6.24 -13.86 -22.47
N ALA A 17 5.67 -13.39 -23.59
CA ALA A 17 5.33 -11.99 -23.83
C ALA A 17 4.00 -11.56 -23.18
N THR A 18 3.25 -12.48 -22.57
CA THR A 18 2.06 -12.15 -21.78
C THR A 18 2.48 -11.60 -20.41
N GLY A 19 3.09 -10.42 -20.43
CA GLY A 19 3.36 -9.64 -19.22
C GLY A 19 2.06 -9.32 -18.52
N CYS A 20 1.99 -9.60 -17.22
CA CYS A 20 0.85 -9.22 -16.38
C CYS A 20 0.76 -7.69 -16.39
N ALA A 21 -0.15 -7.13 -17.20
CA ALA A 21 -0.39 -5.70 -17.23
C ALA A 21 -0.91 -5.25 -15.85
N GLY A 22 -0.25 -4.27 -15.25
CA GLY A 22 -0.71 -3.70 -13.99
C GLY A 22 -2.00 -2.90 -14.14
N ARG A 23 -2.70 -2.71 -13.04
CA ARG A 23 -3.99 -1.99 -12.98
C ARG A 23 -3.75 -0.50 -12.82
N ASP A 24 -4.61 0.30 -13.43
CA ASP A 24 -4.67 1.74 -13.22
C ASP A 24 -5.55 2.06 -11.99
N PHE A 25 -5.01 2.86 -11.07
CA PHE A 25 -5.71 3.40 -9.91
C PHE A 25 -5.87 4.91 -10.03
N ILE A 26 -7.11 5.37 -10.21
CA ILE A 26 -7.40 6.81 -10.24
C ILE A 26 -7.41 7.34 -8.80
N VAL A 27 -6.38 8.10 -8.44
CA VAL A 27 -6.23 8.67 -7.10
C VAL A 27 -7.35 9.66 -6.82
N GLY A 28 -8.06 9.49 -5.70
CA GLY A 28 -9.21 10.33 -5.34
C GLY A 28 -10.47 10.13 -6.20
N GLY A 29 -10.46 9.19 -7.15
CA GLY A 29 -11.60 8.89 -8.02
C GLY A 29 -12.11 10.12 -8.78
N ARG A 30 -13.37 10.51 -8.53
CA ARG A 30 -13.99 11.70 -9.14
C ARG A 30 -13.49 13.02 -8.55
N GLY A 31 -13.00 13.02 -7.32
CA GLY A 31 -12.46 14.21 -6.65
C GLY A 31 -11.14 14.68 -7.28
N GLY A 32 -10.35 13.72 -7.79
CA GLY A 32 -9.01 13.95 -8.32
C GLY A 32 -7.98 14.21 -7.22
N TRP A 33 -6.79 14.62 -7.65
CA TRP A 33 -5.73 15.15 -6.79
C TRP A 33 -6.09 16.59 -6.44
N THR A 34 -6.36 16.86 -5.16
CA THR A 34 -6.80 18.17 -4.69
C THR A 34 -6.49 18.38 -3.20
N ALA A 35 -6.25 19.64 -2.82
CA ALA A 35 -6.19 20.05 -1.41
C ALA A 35 -7.56 19.96 -0.73
N ASN A 36 -7.57 19.67 0.57
CA ASN A 36 -8.77 19.42 1.36
C ASN A 36 -9.70 18.37 0.70
N PRO A 37 -9.19 17.15 0.44
CA PRO A 37 -10.00 16.14 -0.23
C PRO A 37 -11.17 15.73 0.68
N ALA A 38 -12.31 15.38 0.08
CA ALA A 38 -13.50 14.93 0.82
C ALA A 38 -13.23 13.66 1.66
N GLU A 39 -12.22 12.89 1.25
CA GLU A 39 -11.67 11.75 1.98
C GLU A 39 -10.14 11.85 1.95
N PRO A 40 -9.42 11.68 3.08
CA PRO A 40 -7.97 11.67 3.08
C PRO A 40 -7.41 10.61 2.11
N PHE A 41 -6.42 10.97 1.29
CA PHE A 41 -5.88 10.04 0.28
C PHE A 41 -5.29 8.76 0.88
N ASN A 42 -4.73 8.83 2.10
CA ASN A 42 -4.23 7.63 2.78
C ASN A 42 -5.36 6.63 3.11
N HIS A 43 -6.54 7.12 3.49
CA HIS A 43 -7.71 6.25 3.73
C HIS A 43 -8.24 5.65 2.41
N TRP A 44 -8.17 6.39 1.30
CA TRP A 44 -8.40 5.83 -0.03
C TRP A 44 -7.38 4.71 -0.35
N ALA A 45 -6.11 4.93 -0.04
CA ALA A 45 -5.04 3.97 -0.31
C ALA A 45 -5.22 2.65 0.48
N GLU A 46 -5.64 2.74 1.75
CA GLU A 46 -5.87 1.59 2.62
C GLU A 46 -6.93 0.62 2.09
N ARG A 47 -7.90 1.11 1.31
CA ARG A 47 -8.94 0.29 0.68
C ARG A 47 -8.50 -0.37 -0.63
N ASN A 48 -7.30 -0.03 -1.11
CA ASN A 48 -6.72 -0.56 -2.33
C ASN A 48 -5.58 -1.53 -2.00
N ARG A 49 -5.33 -2.46 -2.93
CA ARG A 49 -4.19 -3.38 -2.85
C ARG A 49 -3.32 -3.17 -4.05
N PHE A 50 -2.12 -2.67 -3.84
CA PHE A 50 -1.17 -2.33 -4.90
C PHE A 50 -0.16 -3.46 -5.12
N GLN A 51 0.11 -3.76 -6.38
CA GLN A 51 1.10 -4.74 -6.83
C GLN A 51 2.17 -4.05 -7.67
N VAL A 52 3.30 -4.73 -7.84
CA VAL A 52 4.33 -4.27 -8.78
C VAL A 52 3.72 -4.19 -10.18
N ASN A 53 4.09 -3.14 -10.92
CA ASN A 53 3.57 -2.72 -12.23
C ASN A 53 2.18 -2.09 -12.24
N ASP A 54 1.44 -2.06 -11.13
CA ASP A 54 0.24 -1.22 -11.03
C ASP A 54 0.61 0.26 -11.26
N ARG A 55 -0.34 1.08 -11.74
CA ARG A 55 -0.11 2.48 -12.07
C ARG A 55 -1.07 3.39 -11.32
N LEU A 56 -0.56 4.40 -10.66
CA LEU A 56 -1.35 5.48 -10.08
C LEU A 56 -1.60 6.53 -11.14
N VAL A 57 -2.83 7.03 -11.24
CA VAL A 57 -3.22 8.10 -12.16
C VAL A 57 -3.72 9.28 -11.35
N PHE A 58 -2.99 10.39 -11.46
CA PHE A 58 -3.30 11.66 -10.80
C PHE A 58 -3.97 12.59 -11.81
N ARG A 59 -5.14 13.12 -11.43
CA ARG A 59 -5.93 14.07 -12.21
C ARG A 59 -5.98 15.40 -11.49
N TYR A 60 -5.54 16.46 -12.15
CA TYR A 60 -5.43 17.79 -11.58
C TYR A 60 -6.64 18.64 -11.96
N LYS A 61 -7.16 19.44 -11.03
CA LYS A 61 -8.12 20.50 -11.36
C LYS A 61 -7.33 21.76 -11.74
N GLY A 62 -6.98 21.87 -13.02
CA GLY A 62 -6.19 22.98 -13.56
C GLY A 62 -4.75 22.58 -13.92
N GLN A 63 -3.96 23.56 -14.38
CA GLN A 63 -2.58 23.35 -14.86
C GLN A 63 -1.49 23.63 -13.82
N GLU A 64 -1.85 24.23 -12.67
CA GLU A 64 -0.86 24.69 -11.67
C GLU A 64 -0.49 23.63 -10.64
N ASP A 65 -1.16 22.49 -10.65
CA ASP A 65 -0.96 21.45 -9.66
C ASP A 65 -0.02 20.36 -10.16
N SER A 66 0.71 19.74 -9.23
CA SER A 66 1.69 18.70 -9.53
C SER A 66 1.84 17.73 -8.37
N VAL A 67 2.27 16.52 -8.69
CA VAL A 67 2.62 15.48 -7.70
C VAL A 67 4.12 15.32 -7.66
N LEU A 68 4.68 15.32 -6.47
CA LEU A 68 6.08 15.02 -6.20
C LEU A 68 6.22 13.64 -5.61
N VAL A 69 7.15 12.86 -6.15
CA VAL A 69 7.60 11.59 -5.56
C VAL A 69 8.78 11.89 -4.66
N VAL A 70 8.67 11.53 -3.38
CA VAL A 70 9.62 11.93 -2.35
C VAL A 70 9.99 10.78 -1.43
N ASN A 71 10.94 11.01 -0.53
CA ASN A 71 11.23 10.11 0.58
C ASN A 71 10.27 10.37 1.76
N GLN A 72 10.37 9.54 2.79
CA GLN A 72 9.51 9.65 3.97
C GLN A 72 9.69 10.99 4.72
N SER A 73 10.92 11.47 4.94
CA SER A 73 11.14 12.71 5.69
C SER A 73 10.57 13.94 4.97
N HIS A 74 10.66 13.97 3.64
CA HIS A 74 10.05 15.01 2.83
C HIS A 74 8.52 14.92 2.84
N TYR A 75 7.96 13.72 2.87
CA TYR A 75 6.53 13.52 3.04
C TYR A 75 6.03 14.06 4.39
N ASP A 76 6.73 13.72 5.48
CA ASP A 76 6.35 14.10 6.84
C ASP A 76 6.42 15.62 7.03
N ALA A 77 7.44 16.26 6.45
CA ALA A 77 7.64 17.70 6.52
C ALA A 77 6.96 18.50 5.40
N CYS A 78 6.30 17.85 4.43
CA CYS A 78 5.85 18.48 3.19
C CYS A 78 6.97 19.26 2.46
N ASN A 79 8.20 18.73 2.48
CA ASN A 79 9.34 19.35 1.83
C ASN A 79 9.29 19.10 0.31
N THR A 80 9.04 20.16 -0.45
CA THR A 80 8.96 20.12 -1.92
C THR A 80 10.32 20.26 -2.61
N SER A 81 11.40 20.40 -1.85
CA SER A 81 12.77 20.52 -2.37
C SER A 81 13.29 19.16 -2.82
N ASP A 82 14.03 19.16 -3.93
CA ASP A 82 14.73 17.98 -4.48
C ASP A 82 13.89 16.68 -4.51
N PRO A 83 12.71 16.69 -5.17
CA PRO A 83 11.91 15.49 -5.31
C PRO A 83 12.59 14.50 -6.28
N PHE A 84 12.39 13.20 -6.06
CA PHE A 84 12.87 12.18 -7.00
C PHE A 84 12.23 12.33 -8.38
N MET A 85 10.98 12.78 -8.41
CA MET A 85 10.27 13.06 -9.66
C MET A 85 9.14 14.06 -9.43
N ARG A 86 8.85 14.86 -10.46
CA ARG A 86 7.68 15.74 -10.54
C ARG A 86 6.77 15.31 -11.68
N LEU A 87 5.49 15.17 -11.39
CA LEU A 87 4.42 14.83 -12.33
C LEU A 87 3.48 16.03 -12.43
N GLY A 88 3.05 16.39 -13.65
CA GLY A 88 2.14 17.52 -13.89
C GLY A 88 1.40 17.37 -15.23
N GLY A 89 0.79 18.44 -15.73
CA GLY A 89 0.19 18.47 -17.06
C GLY A 89 -1.28 18.02 -17.15
N GLY A 90 -2.08 18.21 -16.09
CA GLY A 90 -3.54 17.96 -16.11
C GLY A 90 -3.95 16.50 -15.82
N GLU A 91 -3.26 15.52 -16.39
CA GLU A 91 -3.34 14.11 -15.97
C GLU A 91 -1.96 13.46 -16.13
N SER A 92 -1.51 12.75 -15.09
CA SER A 92 -0.19 12.09 -15.10
C SER A 92 -0.24 10.73 -14.41
N GLY A 93 0.62 9.81 -14.84
CA GLY A 93 0.70 8.47 -14.27
C GLY A 93 2.04 8.16 -13.61
N PHE A 94 2.02 7.33 -12.58
CA PHE A 94 3.21 6.77 -11.92
C PHE A 94 3.12 5.25 -11.86
N VAL A 95 4.10 4.53 -12.41
CA VAL A 95 4.15 3.06 -12.34
C VAL A 95 4.88 2.62 -11.07
N LEU A 96 4.27 1.70 -10.33
CA LEU A 96 4.78 1.14 -9.08
C LEU A 96 5.77 0.01 -9.39
N SER A 97 7.03 0.35 -9.63
CA SER A 97 8.03 -0.59 -10.15
C SER A 97 8.64 -1.54 -9.11
N TYR A 98 8.44 -1.29 -7.81
CA TYR A 98 9.01 -2.13 -6.75
C TYR A 98 8.06 -2.24 -5.54
N SER A 99 8.28 -3.25 -4.71
CA SER A 99 7.51 -3.45 -3.48
C SER A 99 7.94 -2.49 -2.37
N GLY A 100 7.01 -2.11 -1.49
CA GLY A 100 7.29 -1.23 -0.35
C GLY A 100 6.60 0.13 -0.45
N PRO A 101 6.90 1.04 0.48
CA PRO A 101 6.24 2.34 0.57
C PRO A 101 6.73 3.30 -0.51
N HIS A 102 5.78 4.01 -1.12
CA HIS A 102 5.98 5.12 -2.04
C HIS A 102 5.26 6.34 -1.47
N PHE A 103 5.93 7.49 -1.49
CA PHE A 103 5.42 8.72 -0.89
C PHE A 103 5.21 9.79 -1.95
N PHE A 104 4.02 10.39 -1.94
CA PHE A 104 3.58 11.39 -2.88
C PHE A 104 3.08 12.62 -2.13
N ILE A 105 3.50 13.81 -2.54
CA ILE A 105 3.02 15.09 -2.00
C ILE A 105 2.66 16.05 -3.11
N SER A 106 1.85 17.06 -2.82
CA SER A 106 1.63 18.18 -3.73
C SER A 106 2.95 18.92 -3.99
N GLY A 107 3.09 19.48 -5.19
CA GLY A 107 4.17 20.39 -5.54
C GLY A 107 4.14 21.71 -4.79
N ASP A 108 3.04 22.02 -4.11
CA ASP A 108 2.86 23.14 -3.20
C ASP A 108 2.81 22.65 -1.74
N ALA A 109 3.66 23.22 -0.88
CA ALA A 109 3.77 22.81 0.52
C ALA A 109 2.49 23.08 1.32
N GLY A 110 1.80 24.21 1.04
CA GLY A 110 0.54 24.55 1.71
C GLY A 110 -0.56 23.54 1.42
N ARG A 111 -0.68 23.11 0.17
CA ARG A 111 -1.62 22.07 -0.27
C ARG A 111 -1.27 20.70 0.29
N CYS A 112 0.01 20.35 0.37
CA CYS A 112 0.46 19.14 1.07
C CYS A 112 0.00 19.13 2.53
N HIS A 113 0.20 20.24 3.26
CA HIS A 113 -0.29 20.38 4.63
C HIS A 113 -1.82 20.36 4.74
N ALA A 114 -2.52 20.82 3.70
CA ALA A 114 -3.98 20.69 3.57
C ALA A 114 -4.45 19.28 3.16
N GLY A 115 -3.58 18.27 3.23
CA GLY A 115 -3.92 16.86 3.05
C GLY A 115 -3.75 16.33 1.63
N GLU A 116 -3.20 17.12 0.70
CA GLU A 116 -2.86 16.66 -0.65
C GLU A 116 -1.52 15.89 -0.65
N ARG A 117 -1.56 14.72 0.00
CA ARG A 117 -0.43 13.82 0.18
C ARG A 117 -0.91 12.38 0.30
N LEU A 118 -0.14 11.43 -0.22
CA LEU A 118 -0.52 10.03 -0.34
C LEU A 118 0.67 9.10 -0.02
N ILE A 119 0.40 8.05 0.76
CA ILE A 119 1.30 6.91 0.95
C ILE A 119 0.69 5.70 0.26
N VAL A 120 1.48 5.02 -0.57
CA VAL A 120 1.10 3.76 -1.20
C VAL A 120 2.08 2.67 -0.79
N VAL A 121 1.57 1.55 -0.25
CA VAL A 121 2.39 0.39 0.08
C VAL A 121 2.15 -0.70 -0.95
N VAL A 122 3.19 -1.00 -1.72
CA VAL A 122 3.17 -2.03 -2.76
C VAL A 122 3.50 -3.38 -2.15
N LEU A 123 2.66 -4.37 -2.38
CA LEU A 123 2.82 -5.70 -1.81
C LEU A 123 4.07 -6.38 -2.39
N ALA A 124 4.83 -7.04 -1.52
CA ALA A 124 5.92 -7.91 -1.95
C ALA A 124 5.33 -9.17 -2.60
N VAL A 125 5.91 -9.57 -3.74
CA VAL A 125 5.63 -10.87 -4.33
C VAL A 125 6.21 -11.92 -3.40
N ARG A 126 5.35 -12.61 -2.63
CA ARG A 126 5.79 -13.82 -1.94
C ARG A 126 6.06 -14.86 -2.99
N ALA A 127 7.32 -15.26 -3.14
CA ALA A 127 7.62 -16.52 -3.79
C ALA A 127 6.85 -17.60 -3.03
N THR A 128 5.91 -18.26 -3.69
CA THR A 128 5.31 -19.47 -3.15
C THR A 128 6.46 -20.43 -2.83
N PRO A 129 6.57 -20.96 -1.59
CA PRO A 129 7.56 -21.99 -1.34
C PRO A 129 7.29 -23.12 -2.33
N SER A 130 8.31 -23.46 -3.12
CA SER A 130 8.28 -24.63 -3.99
C SER A 130 7.81 -25.83 -3.17
N PRO A 131 6.91 -26.68 -3.69
CA PRO A 131 6.51 -27.88 -2.96
C PRO A 131 7.77 -28.65 -2.57
N ALA A 132 8.01 -28.78 -1.26
CA ALA A 132 9.16 -29.49 -0.74
C ALA A 132 9.16 -30.91 -1.33
N PRO A 133 10.33 -31.47 -1.72
CA PRO A 133 10.39 -32.84 -2.19
C PRO A 133 9.81 -33.76 -1.12
N LEU A 134 8.83 -34.59 -1.51
CA LEU A 134 8.18 -35.56 -0.64
C LEU A 134 9.26 -36.44 -0.01
N LYS A 135 9.45 -36.33 1.31
CA LYS A 135 10.33 -37.26 2.04
C LYS A 135 9.74 -38.67 1.93
N PRO A 136 10.54 -39.72 1.69
CA PRO A 136 10.07 -41.10 1.74
C PRO A 136 9.47 -41.39 3.12
N SER A 137 8.27 -41.96 3.13
CA SER A 137 7.59 -42.35 4.37
C SER A 137 8.39 -43.43 5.10
N PRO A 138 8.57 -43.36 6.44
CA PRO A 138 9.26 -44.41 7.18
C PRO A 138 8.48 -45.72 7.15
N PRO A 139 9.16 -46.89 7.18
CA PRO A 139 8.49 -48.19 7.18
C PRO A 139 7.64 -48.38 8.46
N PRO A 140 6.55 -49.14 8.38
CA PRO A 140 5.65 -49.35 9.51
C PRO A 140 6.39 -50.07 10.66
N LYS A 141 6.35 -49.50 11.86
CA LYS A 141 6.78 -50.18 13.08
C LYS A 141 5.76 -51.27 13.42
N SER A 142 6.23 -52.51 13.48
CA SER A 142 5.49 -53.64 14.05
C SER A 142 5.22 -53.39 15.54
N SER A 143 3.94 -53.44 15.92
CA SER A 143 3.50 -53.33 17.31
C SER A 143 3.65 -54.69 18.02
N PRO A 144 4.14 -54.75 19.27
CA PRO A 144 4.08 -55.99 20.04
C PRO A 144 2.69 -56.22 20.65
N SER A 145 2.31 -57.49 20.69
CA SER A 145 1.03 -58.03 21.18
C SER A 145 0.67 -57.62 22.61
N SER A 146 -0.64 -57.44 22.80
CA SER A 146 -1.39 -57.21 24.03
C SER A 146 -1.13 -58.23 25.17
N PRO A 147 -1.17 -57.81 26.45
CA PRO A 147 -1.22 -58.72 27.59
C PRO A 147 -2.64 -59.28 27.88
N PRO A 148 -2.76 -60.41 28.61
CA PRO A 148 -4.02 -61.14 28.84
C PRO A 148 -4.95 -60.50 29.91
N PRO A 149 -6.24 -60.93 29.99
CA PRO A 149 -7.28 -60.20 30.71
C PRO A 149 -7.33 -60.49 32.22
N ALA A 150 -7.78 -59.48 32.98
CA ALA A 150 -8.00 -59.55 34.44
C ALA A 150 -9.35 -60.19 34.79
N PRO A 151 -9.47 -60.89 35.94
CA PRO A 151 -10.76 -61.35 36.46
C PRO A 151 -11.51 -60.24 37.23
N ALA A 152 -12.84 -60.24 37.06
CA ALA A 152 -13.79 -59.37 37.73
C ALA A 152 -14.09 -59.80 39.17
N ALA A 153 -14.33 -58.84 40.06
CA ALA A 153 -15.26 -59.00 41.19
C ALA A 153 -15.79 -57.64 41.67
N ALA A 154 -17.09 -57.61 41.91
CA ALA A 154 -17.92 -56.49 42.31
C ALA A 154 -17.82 -56.17 43.81
N GLY A 155 -18.30 -54.98 44.22
CA GLY A 155 -18.64 -54.75 45.64
C GLY A 155 -18.73 -53.30 46.10
N ASN A 156 -19.89 -52.69 45.88
CA ASN A 156 -20.65 -51.79 46.76
C ASN A 156 -20.01 -50.74 47.69
N SER A 157 -20.53 -49.51 47.52
CA SER A 157 -21.22 -48.67 48.52
C SER A 157 -20.43 -47.89 49.59
N SER A 158 -20.42 -46.56 49.36
CA SER A 158 -20.84 -45.48 50.27
C SER A 158 -20.44 -45.48 51.75
N THR A 159 -19.70 -44.47 52.19
CA THR A 159 -19.90 -43.78 53.48
C THR A 159 -19.09 -42.46 53.57
N SER A 160 -19.63 -41.51 54.33
CA SER A 160 -19.32 -40.06 54.43
C SER A 160 -18.11 -39.69 55.35
N PRO A 161 -17.74 -38.39 55.50
CA PRO A 161 -16.40 -37.90 55.89
C PRO A 161 -16.23 -37.60 57.40
N PRO A 162 -15.04 -37.13 57.87
CA PRO A 162 -14.94 -35.72 58.27
C PRO A 162 -13.57 -35.02 58.09
N GLN A 163 -13.56 -33.75 58.52
CA GLN A 163 -12.68 -32.58 58.31
C GLN A 163 -11.26 -32.58 58.93
N ALA A 164 -10.52 -31.52 58.56
CA ALA A 164 -9.49 -30.73 59.28
C ALA A 164 -8.10 -30.79 58.58
N LEU A 165 -7.29 -29.74 58.41
CA LEU A 165 -7.15 -28.41 59.04
C LEU A 165 -6.70 -27.36 57.99
N ALA A 166 -7.05 -26.09 58.18
CA ALA A 166 -6.35 -24.91 57.65
C ALA A 166 -5.32 -24.41 58.71
N PRO A 167 -4.59 -23.27 58.59
CA PRO A 167 -4.38 -22.27 57.51
C PRO A 167 -2.86 -21.82 57.47
N PRO A 168 -2.41 -20.55 57.26
CA PRO A 168 -2.87 -19.37 56.48
C PRO A 168 -1.77 -18.69 55.60
N ALA A 169 -2.18 -17.58 54.95
CA ALA A 169 -1.42 -16.38 54.53
C ALA A 169 -0.59 -16.49 53.23
N ALA A 170 -0.56 -15.54 52.30
CA ALA A 170 -0.91 -14.12 52.26
C ALA A 170 -1.54 -13.83 50.86
N GLY A 171 -2.41 -12.87 50.61
CA GLY A 171 -2.45 -11.50 51.12
C GLY A 171 -2.17 -10.55 49.96
N ASN A 172 -3.15 -9.67 49.70
CA ASN A 172 -3.15 -8.47 48.86
C ASN A 172 -3.28 -8.61 47.33
N SER A 173 -3.92 -7.68 46.61
CA SER A 173 -4.91 -6.63 46.91
C SER A 173 -5.23 -6.01 45.56
N SER A 174 -6.51 -5.88 45.27
CA SER A 174 -7.07 -5.07 44.19
C SER A 174 -6.84 -3.59 44.46
N THR A 175 -6.25 -2.86 43.51
CA THR A 175 -6.25 -1.39 43.48
C THR A 175 -6.54 -0.89 42.06
N SER A 176 -7.73 -0.34 41.89
CA SER A 176 -8.14 0.48 40.73
C SER A 176 -7.31 1.76 40.62
N PRO A 177 -7.12 2.32 39.41
CA PRO A 177 -6.52 3.63 39.24
C PRO A 177 -7.55 4.77 39.46
N PRO A 178 -7.13 5.92 40.04
CA PRO A 178 -7.99 7.09 40.22
C PRO A 178 -8.09 7.96 38.95
N PRO A 179 -9.15 8.78 38.79
CA PRO A 179 -9.29 9.72 37.69
C PRO A 179 -8.46 10.99 37.91
N ALA A 180 -7.89 11.54 36.84
CA ALA A 180 -7.11 12.78 36.88
C ALA A 180 -8.01 14.04 36.88
N PRO A 181 -7.63 15.12 37.60
CA PRO A 181 -8.36 16.39 37.61
C PRO A 181 -7.92 17.35 36.49
N ALA A 182 -8.89 18.10 35.95
CA ALA A 182 -8.66 19.28 35.08
C ALA A 182 -8.27 20.52 35.93
N PRO A 183 -7.47 21.45 35.37
CA PRO A 183 -7.86 22.87 35.33
C PRO A 183 -7.20 23.66 34.15
N PRO A 184 -7.31 25.01 34.06
CA PRO A 184 -8.50 25.85 33.95
C PRO A 184 -8.50 26.69 32.65
N ALA A 185 -9.65 27.31 32.34
CA ALA A 185 -9.77 28.35 31.33
C ALA A 185 -9.30 29.72 31.90
N ALA A 186 -8.52 30.48 31.12
CA ALA A 186 -8.56 31.94 30.94
C ALA A 186 -7.23 32.45 30.37
N GLY A 187 -7.30 33.30 29.34
CA GLY A 187 -6.12 34.00 28.82
C GLY A 187 -6.36 34.64 27.46
N ASN A 188 -7.21 35.66 27.42
CA ASN A 188 -7.40 36.53 26.26
C ASN A 188 -6.18 37.47 26.19
N SER A 189 -5.38 37.39 25.14
CA SER A 189 -4.25 38.30 24.90
C SER A 189 -4.23 38.74 23.45
N SER A 190 -4.80 39.93 23.22
CA SER A 190 -4.64 40.71 22.01
C SER A 190 -3.16 41.08 21.84
N THR A 191 -2.54 40.63 20.76
CA THR A 191 -1.22 41.10 20.34
C THR A 191 -1.36 41.66 18.93
N SER A 192 -1.14 42.97 18.82
CA SER A 192 -1.15 43.77 17.60
C SER A 192 -0.22 43.21 16.51
N PRO A 193 -0.55 43.39 15.21
CA PRO A 193 0.38 43.05 14.13
C PRO A 193 1.56 44.04 14.05
N PRO A 194 2.76 43.59 13.63
CA PRO A 194 3.91 44.46 13.38
C PRO A 194 3.71 45.30 12.10
N PRO A 195 4.42 46.43 11.95
CA PRO A 195 4.29 47.29 10.78
C PRO A 195 4.85 46.63 9.53
N GLU A 196 4.09 46.78 8.44
CA GLU A 196 4.39 46.38 7.09
C GLU A 196 5.71 46.99 6.60
N LEU A 197 6.72 46.13 6.33
CA LEU A 197 7.89 46.52 5.57
C LEU A 197 7.49 46.63 4.10
N ALA A 198 7.72 47.80 3.52
CA ALA A 198 7.51 48.12 2.11
C ALA A 198 8.18 47.09 1.17
N PRO A 199 7.58 46.78 0.01
CA PRO A 199 8.19 45.91 -0.99
C PRO A 199 9.39 46.59 -1.67
N PRO A 200 10.46 45.84 -2.00
CA PRO A 200 11.59 46.36 -2.78
C PRO A 200 11.19 46.65 -4.25
N PRO A 201 11.94 47.53 -4.95
CA PRO A 201 11.60 47.97 -6.29
C PRO A 201 11.70 46.84 -7.32
N VAL A 202 10.70 46.81 -8.19
CA VAL A 202 10.58 45.95 -9.38
C VAL A 202 11.72 46.24 -10.35
N THR A 203 12.68 45.31 -10.48
CA THR A 203 13.63 45.29 -11.59
C THR A 203 13.02 44.50 -12.73
N ASN A 204 12.56 45.23 -13.75
CA ASN A 204 12.02 44.68 -14.99
C ASN A 204 13.18 44.14 -15.83
N GLY A 205 13.54 42.88 -15.60
CA GLY A 205 14.56 42.14 -16.34
C GLY A 205 13.92 41.14 -17.30
N THR A 206 13.93 41.47 -18.58
CA THR A 206 13.59 40.61 -19.71
C THR A 206 14.34 39.28 -19.65
N VAL A 207 13.64 38.18 -19.38
CA VAL A 207 14.16 36.81 -19.53
C VAL A 207 13.29 36.03 -20.52
N ALA A 208 13.99 35.43 -21.47
CA ALA A 208 13.53 34.79 -22.71
C ALA A 208 12.51 33.65 -22.50
N PRO A 209 11.67 33.34 -23.52
CA PRO A 209 10.77 32.21 -23.46
C PRO A 209 11.53 30.87 -23.42
N PRO A 210 11.06 29.87 -22.64
CA PRO A 210 11.63 28.53 -22.66
C PRO A 210 11.32 27.81 -23.99
N PRO A 211 12.19 26.89 -24.45
CA PRO A 211 11.98 26.17 -25.70
C PRO A 211 10.77 25.22 -25.60
N SER A 212 9.90 25.34 -26.59
CA SER A 212 8.80 24.42 -26.89
C SER A 212 9.29 22.97 -26.99
N SER A 213 8.84 22.12 -26.07
CA SER A 213 9.00 20.67 -26.16
C SER A 213 7.93 20.07 -27.08
N PRO A 214 8.27 19.03 -27.85
CA PRO A 214 7.40 18.53 -28.91
C PRO A 214 6.18 17.78 -28.38
N SER A 215 5.04 18.15 -28.96
CA SER A 215 3.79 17.42 -28.93
C SER A 215 3.99 15.93 -29.18
N SER A 216 3.64 15.11 -28.19
CA SER A 216 3.28 13.71 -28.45
C SER A 216 1.77 13.61 -28.32
N ALA A 217 1.13 13.78 -29.48
CA ALA A 217 -0.28 13.50 -29.65
C ALA A 217 -0.54 11.99 -29.60
N SER A 218 -1.75 11.66 -29.15
CA SER A 218 -2.45 10.39 -29.35
C SER A 218 -2.13 9.29 -28.32
N ALA A 219 -2.67 9.48 -27.11
CA ALA A 219 -3.14 8.37 -26.30
C ALA A 219 -4.28 7.67 -27.06
N LEU A 220 -3.92 6.67 -27.88
CA LEU A 220 -4.86 5.77 -28.52
C LEU A 220 -5.62 5.02 -27.42
N ARG A 221 -6.87 5.44 -27.22
CA ARG A 221 -7.96 4.60 -26.72
C ARG A 221 -7.89 3.25 -27.45
N GLY A 222 -7.38 2.20 -26.81
CA GLY A 222 -7.31 0.88 -27.45
C GLY A 222 -6.88 -0.29 -26.58
N GLY A 223 -6.59 -0.09 -25.29
CA GLY A 223 -6.03 -1.13 -24.43
C GLY A 223 -6.94 -2.31 -24.11
N PHE A 224 -8.25 -2.22 -24.37
CA PHE A 224 -9.20 -3.29 -24.02
C PHE A 224 -9.51 -4.29 -25.15
N LEU A 225 -9.10 -4.03 -26.40
CA LEU A 225 -9.35 -4.96 -27.51
C LEU A 225 -8.09 -5.49 -28.21
N ALA A 226 -6.92 -4.84 -28.05
CA ALA A 226 -5.73 -5.20 -28.82
C ALA A 226 -5.11 -6.58 -28.47
N CYS A 227 -5.42 -7.14 -27.29
CA CYS A 227 -4.96 -8.49 -26.94
C CYS A 227 -5.65 -9.61 -27.73
N LEU A 228 -6.76 -9.34 -28.43
CA LEU A 228 -7.50 -10.38 -29.17
C LEU A 228 -7.33 -10.29 -30.70
N VAL A 229 -6.85 -9.16 -31.24
CA VAL A 229 -6.85 -8.95 -32.71
C VAL A 229 -5.55 -9.41 -33.38
N ILE A 230 -4.42 -9.48 -32.67
CA ILE A 230 -3.14 -9.91 -33.28
C ILE A 230 -3.06 -11.44 -33.45
N ALA A 231 -3.90 -12.20 -32.74
CA ALA A 231 -3.94 -13.67 -32.86
C ALA A 231 -4.59 -14.17 -34.16
N GLY A 232 -5.32 -13.34 -34.91
CA GLY A 232 -6.08 -13.76 -36.09
C GLY A 232 -5.30 -13.76 -37.43
N ALA A 233 -4.20 -13.00 -37.54
CA ALA A 233 -3.58 -12.74 -38.84
C ALA A 233 -2.40 -13.66 -39.20
N ILE A 234 -1.82 -14.39 -38.22
CA ILE A 234 -0.62 -15.22 -38.45
C ILE A 234 -0.98 -16.69 -38.72
N VAL A 235 -2.24 -17.10 -38.56
CA VAL A 235 -2.69 -18.49 -38.82
C VAL A 235 -3.21 -18.70 -40.25
N LEU A 236 -3.21 -17.67 -41.11
CA LEU A 236 -3.79 -17.75 -42.47
C LEU A 236 -2.85 -17.36 -43.62
N ALA A 237 -1.53 -17.38 -43.44
CA ALA A 237 -0.57 -17.24 -44.54
C ALA A 237 0.49 -18.35 -44.50
#